data_AF-A0A520H8I1-F1
#
_entry.id   AF-A0A520H8I1-F1
#
_cell.length_a   1.000
_cell.length_b   1.000
_cell.length_c   1.000
_cell.angle_alpha   90.00
_cell.angle_beta   90.00
_cell.angle_gamma   90.00
#
_symmetry.space_group_name_H-M   'P 1'
#
loop_
_entity.id
_entity.type
_entity.pdbx_description
1 polymer ?
#
loop_
_entity_poly.entity_id
_entity_poly.type
_entity_poly.pdbx_seq_one_letter_code
_entity_poly.pdbx_strand_id
1 'polypeptide(L)'
;MAGCASSPTWAADLLQLTVQGKAFTLTSATTVSYGANNVFAQKTLQPGTYSCDDGFFGDPLWGVVKACYMPNSSAAAAQLQLLANQFSSFTLAKATTVSYGVNGVFNQKTLQPGTYACSDGFFGDPVWGLLKACYAPNAAATAAAALTPITGQFNSFRLTVATTVSYGANGVFVQKTLQPGTYSCDDGFFGDPLWGVTKACYATTAPTT
;
A
#
# COMPACT_ATOMS: atom_id res chain seq x y z
N MET A 1 -6.95 -45.58 -7.70
CA MET A 1 -7.19 -44.13 -7.86
C MET A 1 -6.07 -43.41 -7.13
N ALA A 2 -5.04 -42.99 -7.87
CA ALA A 2 -3.89 -42.29 -7.30
C ALA A 2 -4.28 -40.80 -7.18
N GLY A 3 -4.37 -40.31 -5.95
CA GLY A 3 -4.61 -38.91 -5.66
C GLY A 3 -3.40 -38.07 -6.07
N CYS A 4 -3.64 -37.05 -6.89
CA CYS A 4 -2.64 -36.04 -7.20
C CYS A 4 -2.25 -35.31 -5.91
N ALA A 5 -1.05 -35.59 -5.40
CA ALA A 5 -0.42 -34.72 -4.43
C ALA A 5 -0.04 -33.41 -5.15
N SER A 6 -0.79 -32.35 -4.90
CA SER A 6 -0.40 -31.00 -5.30
C SER A 6 0.88 -30.63 -4.54
N SER A 7 1.99 -30.53 -5.26
CA SER A 7 3.26 -30.02 -4.75
C SER A 7 3.05 -28.65 -4.09
N PRO A 8 3.64 -28.38 -2.91
CA PRO A 8 3.60 -27.04 -2.34
C PRO A 8 4.43 -26.10 -3.21
N THR A 9 3.78 -25.07 -3.75
CA THR A 9 4.39 -24.01 -4.54
C THR A 9 5.20 -23.10 -3.63
N TRP A 10 6.50 -23.37 -3.44
CA TRP A 10 7.43 -22.51 -2.70
C TRP A 10 8.53 -21.90 -3.57
N ALA A 11 8.16 -21.38 -4.74
CA ALA A 11 8.78 -20.15 -5.20
C ALA A 11 7.75 -19.06 -4.86
N ALA A 12 7.86 -18.48 -3.67
CA ALA A 12 7.02 -17.36 -3.30
C ALA A 12 7.33 -16.23 -4.29
N ASP A 13 6.42 -16.04 -5.24
CA ASP A 13 6.44 -14.91 -6.16
C ASP A 13 6.25 -13.67 -5.28
N LEU A 14 7.36 -13.04 -4.92
CA LEU A 14 7.45 -12.01 -3.89
C LEU A 14 7.86 -10.69 -4.54
N LEU A 15 7.00 -9.70 -4.39
CA LEU A 15 7.24 -8.33 -4.81
C LEU A 15 7.98 -7.60 -3.68
N GLN A 16 9.18 -7.07 -3.94
CA GLN A 16 9.87 -6.24 -2.95
C GLN A 16 9.07 -4.96 -2.70
N LEU A 17 8.78 -4.68 -1.43
CA LEU A 17 8.14 -3.46 -0.94
C LEU A 17 9.16 -2.35 -0.69
N THR A 18 10.23 -2.66 0.04
CA THR A 18 11.29 -1.71 0.39
C THR A 18 12.52 -2.43 0.94
N VAL A 19 13.63 -1.71 1.12
CA VAL A 19 14.88 -2.23 1.73
C VAL A 19 14.86 -2.06 3.26
N GLN A 20 15.70 -2.82 3.97
CA GLN A 20 15.87 -2.70 5.42
C GLN A 20 16.17 -1.25 5.84
N GLY A 21 15.56 -0.83 6.96
CA GLY A 21 15.69 0.52 7.52
C GLY A 21 14.81 1.58 6.86
N LYS A 22 13.93 1.19 5.92
CA LYS A 22 12.95 2.09 5.30
C LYS A 22 11.52 1.71 5.69
N ALA A 23 10.60 2.65 5.56
CA ALA A 23 9.17 2.40 5.76
C ALA A 23 8.49 1.96 4.46
N PHE A 24 7.39 1.23 4.58
CA PHE A 24 6.46 0.93 3.49
C PHE A 24 5.02 1.12 3.98
N THR A 25 4.10 1.35 3.04
CA THR A 25 2.67 1.50 3.32
C THR A 25 1.89 0.42 2.60
N LEU A 26 0.99 -0.24 3.32
CA LEU A 26 0.04 -1.19 2.76
C LEU A 26 -1.34 -0.56 2.69
N THR A 27 -2.06 -0.83 1.61
CA THR A 27 -3.44 -0.33 1.43
C THR A 27 -4.50 -1.43 1.58
N SER A 28 -4.08 -2.68 1.76
CA SER A 28 -4.92 -3.85 2.06
C SER A 28 -4.20 -4.77 3.03
N ALA A 29 -4.96 -5.62 3.75
CA ALA A 29 -4.36 -6.66 4.58
C ALA A 29 -3.42 -7.53 3.74
N THR A 30 -2.15 -7.61 4.13
CA THR A 30 -1.08 -8.22 3.34
C THR A 30 -0.14 -8.99 4.24
N THR A 31 0.21 -10.22 3.85
CA THR A 31 1.30 -10.97 4.49
C THR A 31 2.64 -10.47 3.96
N VAL A 32 3.32 -9.67 4.77
CA VAL A 32 4.66 -9.15 4.46
C VAL A 32 5.71 -10.15 4.93
N SER A 33 6.65 -10.43 4.04
CA SER A 33 7.84 -11.24 4.30
C SER A 33 9.05 -10.33 4.43
N TYR A 34 9.77 -10.39 5.55
CA TYR A 34 11.02 -9.68 5.79
C TYR A 34 12.16 -10.67 5.81
N GLY A 35 13.20 -10.48 5.01
CA GLY A 35 14.29 -11.47 4.92
C GLY A 35 15.17 -11.37 3.68
N ALA A 36 15.98 -12.39 3.46
CA ALA A 36 16.88 -12.55 2.33
C ALA A 36 17.23 -14.04 2.13
N ASN A 37 17.76 -14.42 0.96
CA ASN A 37 18.23 -15.79 0.67
C ASN A 37 17.20 -16.89 1.00
N ASN A 38 15.93 -16.62 0.70
CA ASN A 38 14.79 -17.51 0.99
C ASN A 38 14.51 -17.77 2.48
N VAL A 39 15.12 -17.01 3.38
CA VAL A 39 14.86 -17.07 4.83
C VAL A 39 14.11 -15.81 5.24
N PHE A 40 12.84 -15.96 5.66
CA PHE A 40 11.94 -14.84 5.93
C PHE A 40 11.21 -14.96 7.27
N ALA A 41 11.07 -13.84 7.98
CA ALA A 41 10.07 -13.62 9.00
C ALA A 41 8.80 -13.05 8.34
N GLN A 42 7.62 -13.55 8.70
CA GLN A 42 6.36 -13.13 8.09
C GLN A 42 5.40 -12.54 9.10
N LYS A 43 4.69 -11.47 8.69
CA LYS A 43 3.58 -10.91 9.45
C LYS A 43 2.44 -10.55 8.51
N THR A 44 1.21 -10.91 8.89
CA THR A 44 0.01 -10.37 8.24
C THR A 44 -0.31 -9.03 8.86
N LEU A 45 -0.18 -7.99 8.05
CA LEU A 45 -0.34 -6.59 8.46
C LEU A 45 -1.63 -6.05 7.86
N GLN A 46 -2.34 -5.26 8.65
CA GLN A 46 -3.51 -4.50 8.17
C GLN A 46 -3.04 -3.31 7.31
N PRO A 47 -3.94 -2.58 6.64
CA PRO A 47 -3.57 -1.31 6.01
C PRO A 47 -2.90 -0.38 7.02
N GLY A 48 -1.79 0.25 6.62
CA GLY A 48 -0.99 1.07 7.53
C GLY A 48 0.44 1.26 7.03
N THR A 49 1.20 2.10 7.74
CA THR A 49 2.63 2.32 7.47
C THR A 49 3.46 1.57 8.52
N TYR A 50 4.45 0.82 8.04
CA TYR A 50 5.27 -0.07 8.86
C TYR A 50 6.74 0.11 8.52
N SER A 51 7.60 -0.14 9.52
CA SER A 51 9.04 -0.13 9.32
C SER A 51 9.53 -1.49 8.83
N CYS A 52 10.42 -1.47 7.84
CA CYS A 52 11.09 -2.66 7.35
C CYS A 52 12.41 -2.88 8.11
N ASP A 53 12.34 -3.40 9.33
CA ASP A 53 13.54 -3.60 10.15
C ASP A 53 13.41 -4.79 11.12
N ASP A 54 14.55 -5.11 11.72
CA ASP A 54 14.70 -6.18 12.70
C ASP A 54 13.89 -5.92 13.99
N GLY A 55 13.61 -4.65 14.32
CA GLY A 55 12.81 -4.30 15.48
C GLY A 55 11.34 -4.67 15.31
N PHE A 56 10.80 -4.49 14.11
CA PHE A 56 9.41 -4.78 13.81
C PHE A 56 9.17 -6.26 13.45
N PHE A 57 10.04 -6.87 12.64
CA PHE A 57 9.88 -8.25 12.16
C PHE A 57 10.67 -9.30 12.94
N GLY A 58 11.67 -8.89 13.73
CA GLY A 58 12.75 -9.77 14.18
C GLY A 58 13.83 -9.91 13.10
N ASP A 59 14.99 -10.47 13.47
CA ASP A 59 16.08 -10.77 12.53
C ASP A 59 16.07 -12.25 12.12
N PRO A 60 15.49 -12.61 10.95
CA PRO A 60 15.46 -13.98 10.47
C PRO A 60 16.83 -14.47 9.96
N LEU A 61 17.77 -13.58 9.67
CA LEU A 61 19.07 -13.94 9.10
C LEU A 61 20.16 -12.95 9.52
N TRP A 62 20.87 -13.31 10.60
CA TRP A 62 21.84 -12.45 11.24
C TRP A 62 23.05 -12.11 10.34
N GLY A 63 23.47 -10.85 10.37
CA GLY A 63 24.61 -10.35 9.59
C GLY A 63 24.31 -10.17 8.09
N VAL A 64 23.06 -10.37 7.65
CA VAL A 64 22.63 -10.21 6.25
C VAL A 64 21.65 -9.05 6.13
N VAL A 65 21.84 -8.22 5.09
CA VAL A 65 20.91 -7.13 4.74
C VAL A 65 19.63 -7.74 4.18
N LYS A 66 18.49 -7.26 4.67
CA LYS A 66 17.16 -7.80 4.34
C LYS A 66 16.32 -6.78 3.58
N ALA A 67 15.18 -7.23 3.11
CA ALA A 67 14.16 -6.38 2.54
C ALA A 67 12.78 -6.90 2.90
N CYS A 68 11.78 -6.05 2.74
CA CYS A 68 10.38 -6.41 2.92
C CYS A 68 9.78 -6.71 1.56
N TYR A 69 8.93 -7.73 1.53
CA TYR A 69 8.29 -8.25 0.34
C TYR A 69 6.82 -8.53 0.62
N MET A 70 5.97 -8.39 -0.40
CA MET A 70 4.57 -8.80 -0.37
C MET A 70 4.30 -9.87 -1.42
N PRO A 71 3.17 -10.60 -1.36
CA PRO A 71 2.82 -11.56 -2.39
C PRO A 71 2.62 -10.86 -3.73
N ASN A 72 3.27 -11.36 -4.78
CA ASN A 72 3.04 -10.91 -6.14
C ASN A 72 1.63 -11.36 -6.56
N SER A 73 0.68 -10.44 -6.41
CA SER A 73 -0.74 -10.67 -6.65
C SER A 73 -1.36 -9.47 -7.35
N SER A 74 -2.50 -9.67 -8.00
CA SER A 74 -3.29 -8.58 -8.60
C SER A 74 -3.69 -7.51 -7.57
N ALA A 75 -3.85 -7.88 -6.29
CA ALA A 75 -4.08 -6.94 -5.20
C ALA A 75 -2.85 -6.06 -4.91
N ALA A 76 -1.64 -6.60 -5.02
CA ALA A 76 -0.39 -5.83 -4.93
C ALA A 76 -0.24 -4.86 -6.11
N ALA A 77 -0.58 -5.31 -7.31
CA ALA A 77 -0.62 -4.47 -8.50
C ALA A 77 -1.67 -3.35 -8.40
N ALA A 78 -2.79 -3.57 -7.69
CA ALA A 78 -3.82 -2.55 -7.46
C ALA A 78 -3.37 -1.41 -6.52
N GLN A 79 -2.35 -1.65 -5.69
CA GLN A 79 -1.74 -0.60 -4.84
C GLN A 79 -0.75 0.29 -5.61
N LEU A 80 -0.44 -0.08 -6.87
CA LEU A 80 0.53 0.59 -7.73
C LEU A 80 -0.17 1.23 -8.92
N GLN A 81 -0.02 2.53 -9.07
CA GLN A 81 -0.47 3.29 -10.23
C GLN A 81 0.64 3.34 -11.28
N LEU A 82 0.32 2.99 -12.52
CA LEU A 82 1.21 3.19 -13.67
C LEU A 82 1.52 4.69 -13.84
N LEU A 83 2.80 5.04 -13.84
CA LEU A 83 3.29 6.38 -14.17
C LEU A 83 3.63 6.50 -15.65
N ALA A 84 4.38 5.53 -16.17
CA ALA A 84 4.91 5.56 -17.52
C ALA A 84 5.37 4.16 -17.96
N ASN A 85 5.24 3.86 -19.24
CA ASN A 85 5.90 2.70 -19.83
C ASN A 85 7.41 2.95 -19.98
N GLN A 86 8.19 1.89 -20.11
CA GLN A 86 9.61 2.01 -20.45
C GLN A 86 9.80 2.87 -21.71
N PHE A 87 10.90 3.62 -21.74
CA PHE A 87 11.25 4.63 -22.76
C PHE A 87 10.43 5.93 -22.73
N SER A 88 9.47 6.05 -21.80
CA SER A 88 8.78 7.32 -21.54
C SER A 88 9.38 8.04 -20.33
N SER A 89 8.90 9.26 -20.07
CA SER A 89 9.22 10.00 -18.85
C SER A 89 7.97 10.20 -17.99
N PHE A 90 8.16 10.44 -16.70
CA PHE A 90 7.11 10.81 -15.76
C PHE A 90 7.56 11.97 -14.88
N THR A 91 6.61 12.69 -14.31
CA THR A 91 6.89 13.80 -13.39
C THR A 91 6.27 13.53 -12.03
N LEU A 92 7.04 13.78 -10.98
CA LEU A 92 6.60 13.67 -9.59
C LEU A 92 6.42 15.07 -8.99
N ALA A 93 5.29 15.29 -8.34
CA ALA A 93 5.03 16.53 -7.59
C ALA A 93 5.57 16.49 -6.15
N LYS A 94 5.88 15.30 -5.62
CA LYS A 94 6.36 15.06 -4.24
C LYS A 94 7.36 13.92 -4.21
N ALA A 95 8.12 13.84 -3.12
CA ALA A 95 9.02 12.71 -2.90
C ALA A 95 8.24 11.38 -2.95
N THR A 96 8.63 10.47 -3.84
CA THR A 96 7.88 9.24 -4.12
C THR A 96 8.87 8.09 -4.36
N THR A 97 8.59 6.93 -3.77
CA THR A 97 9.28 5.68 -4.15
C THR A 97 8.64 5.14 -5.42
N VAL A 98 9.41 5.08 -6.50
CA VAL A 98 8.99 4.59 -7.81
C VAL A 98 9.55 3.20 -8.03
N SER A 99 8.69 2.29 -8.45
CA SER A 99 9.01 0.91 -8.80
C SER A 99 9.08 0.77 -10.31
N TYR A 100 10.20 0.27 -10.83
CA TYR A 100 10.42 0.00 -12.24
C TYR A 100 10.57 -1.50 -12.48
N GLY A 101 9.70 -2.10 -13.29
CA GLY A 101 9.64 -3.55 -13.38
C GLY A 101 8.46 -4.10 -14.16
N VAL A 102 8.34 -5.42 -14.17
CA VAL A 102 7.25 -6.19 -14.79
C VAL A 102 7.10 -7.52 -14.07
N ASN A 103 5.90 -8.10 -14.10
CA ASN A 103 5.60 -9.42 -13.53
C ASN A 103 6.07 -9.61 -12.07
N GLY A 104 6.00 -8.57 -11.24
CA GLY A 104 6.37 -8.67 -9.82
C GLY A 104 7.84 -8.41 -9.49
N VAL A 105 8.71 -8.26 -10.49
CA VAL A 105 10.15 -8.04 -10.27
C VAL A 105 10.47 -6.58 -10.59
N PHE A 106 10.90 -5.83 -9.58
CA PHE A 106 11.08 -4.38 -9.67
C PHE A 106 12.38 -3.91 -9.03
N ASN A 107 13.03 -2.94 -9.69
CA ASN A 107 14.01 -2.06 -9.08
C ASN A 107 13.30 -0.80 -8.56
N GLN A 108 13.68 -0.34 -7.37
CA GLN A 108 13.02 0.81 -6.75
C GLN A 108 13.98 1.95 -6.47
N LYS A 109 13.49 3.18 -6.63
CA LYS A 109 14.21 4.40 -6.21
C LYS A 109 13.26 5.38 -5.55
N THR A 110 13.68 5.97 -4.43
CA THR A 110 13.01 7.13 -3.85
C THR A 110 13.50 8.39 -4.56
N LEU A 111 12.58 9.06 -5.25
CA LEU A 111 12.85 10.22 -6.09
C LEU A 111 12.22 11.46 -5.48
N GLN A 112 12.87 12.61 -5.62
CA GLN A 112 12.33 13.91 -5.20
C GLN A 112 11.36 14.45 -6.26
N PRO A 113 10.68 15.59 -6.05
CA PRO A 113 9.91 16.23 -7.11
C PRO A 113 10.80 16.50 -8.33
N GLY A 114 10.29 16.20 -9.52
CA GLY A 114 11.05 16.35 -10.76
C GLY A 114 10.57 15.40 -11.86
N THR A 115 11.19 15.53 -13.03
CA THR A 115 10.92 14.69 -14.20
C THR A 115 12.03 13.65 -14.36
N TYR A 116 11.64 12.39 -14.55
CA TYR A 116 12.55 11.26 -14.60
C TYR A 116 12.25 10.37 -15.82
N ALA A 117 13.29 9.72 -16.33
CA ALA A 117 13.15 8.72 -17.37
C ALA A 117 12.72 7.38 -16.77
N CYS A 118 11.74 6.74 -17.39
CA CYS A 118 11.38 5.35 -17.10
C CYS A 118 12.23 4.41 -17.95
N SER A 119 13.43 4.05 -17.47
CA SER A 119 14.38 3.29 -18.26
C SER A 119 15.35 2.44 -17.43
N ASP A 120 15.91 1.43 -18.10
CA ASP A 120 16.98 0.57 -17.58
C ASP A 120 18.21 1.37 -17.15
N GLY A 121 18.58 2.39 -17.92
CA GLY A 121 19.73 3.24 -17.58
C GLY A 121 19.54 4.00 -16.27
N PHE A 122 18.30 4.33 -15.91
CA PHE A 122 18.01 5.10 -14.70
C PHE A 122 17.75 4.20 -13.48
N PHE A 123 16.98 3.14 -13.63
CA PHE A 123 16.59 2.25 -12.53
C PHE A 123 17.45 0.98 -12.41
N GLY A 124 18.17 0.60 -13.46
CA GLY A 124 18.70 -0.75 -13.65
C GLY A 124 17.65 -1.68 -14.26
N ASP A 125 18.08 -2.72 -14.96
CA ASP A 125 17.18 -3.73 -15.55
C ASP A 125 16.87 -4.84 -14.53
N PRO A 126 15.61 -4.96 -14.03
CA PRO A 126 15.22 -6.03 -13.14
C PRO A 126 14.94 -7.36 -13.84
N VAL A 127 14.54 -7.34 -15.12
CA VAL A 127 14.17 -8.54 -15.90
C VAL A 127 14.58 -8.36 -17.36
N TRP A 128 15.64 -9.06 -17.74
CA TRP A 128 16.23 -8.95 -19.07
C TRP A 128 15.28 -9.44 -20.17
N GLY A 129 15.23 -8.70 -21.28
CA GLY A 129 14.45 -9.08 -22.47
C GLY A 129 12.94 -8.83 -22.38
N LEU A 130 12.43 -8.31 -21.26
CA LEU A 130 11.02 -7.92 -21.12
C LEU A 130 10.86 -6.40 -21.00
N LEU A 131 9.72 -5.89 -21.47
CA LEU A 131 9.35 -4.49 -21.31
C LEU A 131 8.88 -4.24 -19.88
N LYS A 132 9.43 -3.19 -19.26
CA LYS A 132 9.05 -2.72 -17.92
C LYS A 132 8.13 -1.51 -17.99
N ALA A 133 7.63 -1.15 -16.83
CA ALA A 133 7.00 0.14 -16.61
C ALA A 133 7.34 0.69 -15.22
N CYS A 134 7.12 1.99 -15.05
CA CYS A 134 7.29 2.71 -13.79
C CYS A 134 5.95 2.85 -13.11
N TYR A 135 5.94 2.61 -11.81
CA TYR A 135 4.77 2.65 -10.97
C TYR A 135 5.04 3.46 -9.70
N ALA A 136 4.05 4.20 -9.23
CA ALA A 136 4.03 4.82 -7.92
C ALA A 136 2.96 4.16 -7.04
N PRO A 137 3.03 4.30 -5.72
CA PRO A 137 1.89 4.03 -4.86
C PRO A 137 0.66 4.79 -5.35
N ASN A 138 -0.47 4.09 -5.48
CA ASN A 138 -1.74 4.69 -5.88
C ASN A 138 -2.22 5.66 -4.81
N ALA A 139 -2.24 6.96 -5.14
CA ALA A 139 -2.53 8.05 -4.20
C ALA A 139 -3.92 7.90 -3.54
N ALA A 140 -4.92 7.45 -4.30
CA ALA A 140 -6.27 7.20 -3.79
C ALA A 140 -6.30 6.04 -2.79
N ALA A 141 -5.50 5.00 -3.03
CA ALA A 141 -5.33 3.88 -2.12
C ALA A 141 -4.54 4.27 -0.85
N THR A 142 -3.56 5.17 -0.95
CA THR A 142 -2.85 5.71 0.23
C THR A 142 -3.67 6.70 1.06
N ALA A 143 -4.57 7.48 0.44
CA ALA A 143 -5.49 8.36 1.17
C ALA A 143 -6.45 7.55 2.03
N ALA A 144 -6.91 6.40 1.53
CA ALA A 144 -7.68 5.43 2.30
C ALA A 144 -6.89 4.78 3.46
N ALA A 145 -5.56 4.67 3.35
CA ALA A 145 -4.69 4.00 4.33
C ALA A 145 -4.26 4.88 5.50
N ALA A 146 -4.34 6.22 5.38
CA ALA A 146 -4.07 7.14 6.49
C ALA A 146 -5.30 7.35 7.41
N LEU A 147 -6.44 6.74 7.05
CA LEU A 147 -7.72 6.94 7.71
C LEU A 147 -7.87 6.03 8.92
N THR A 148 -7.88 6.62 10.11
CA THR A 148 -8.23 5.94 11.35
C THR A 148 -9.75 5.83 11.46
N PRO A 149 -10.31 4.65 11.71
CA PRO A 149 -11.76 4.49 11.90
C PRO A 149 -12.20 5.29 13.12
N ILE A 150 -13.22 6.13 12.93
CA ILE A 150 -13.89 6.87 14.00
C ILE A 150 -15.01 5.99 14.55
N THR A 151 -15.91 5.54 13.67
CA THR A 151 -17.05 4.70 14.05
C THR A 151 -17.67 3.99 12.83
N GLY A 152 -18.39 2.89 13.06
CA GLY A 152 -19.11 2.18 12.01
C GLY A 152 -20.39 2.90 11.56
N GLN A 153 -20.89 2.54 10.38
CA GLN A 153 -22.18 3.05 9.87
C GLN A 153 -23.30 2.89 10.92
N PHE A 154 -24.24 3.85 10.93
CA PHE A 154 -25.36 4.00 11.89
C PHE A 154 -24.99 4.47 13.30
N ASN A 155 -23.72 4.80 13.56
CA ASN A 155 -23.31 5.41 14.82
C ASN A 155 -23.11 6.92 14.66
N SER A 156 -23.04 7.63 15.79
CA SER A 156 -22.65 9.04 15.82
C SER A 156 -21.23 9.22 16.32
N PHE A 157 -20.61 10.33 15.95
CA PHE A 157 -19.28 10.72 16.43
C PHE A 157 -19.22 12.22 16.72
N ARG A 158 -18.26 12.62 17.56
CA ARG A 158 -18.03 14.02 17.93
C ARG A 158 -16.65 14.47 17.46
N LEU A 159 -16.60 15.68 16.92
CA LEU A 159 -15.37 16.37 16.55
C LEU A 159 -15.15 17.56 17.49
N THR A 160 -13.92 17.72 17.97
CA THR A 160 -13.48 18.86 18.79
C THR A 160 -12.75 19.93 17.94
N VAL A 161 -12.28 19.55 16.76
CA VAL A 161 -11.60 20.40 15.79
C VAL A 161 -12.16 20.17 14.38
N ALA A 162 -11.98 21.14 13.49
CA ALA A 162 -12.37 20.97 12.09
C ALA A 162 -11.60 19.79 11.47
N THR A 163 -12.32 18.80 10.96
CA THR A 163 -11.76 17.51 10.51
C THR A 163 -12.37 17.10 9.18
N THR A 164 -11.54 16.63 8.25
CA THR A 164 -12.02 15.96 7.04
C THR A 164 -12.35 14.51 7.36
N VAL A 165 -13.64 14.18 7.33
CA VAL A 165 -14.16 12.84 7.56
C VAL A 165 -14.42 12.16 6.21
N SER A 166 -13.93 10.93 6.10
CA SER A 166 -14.14 10.05 4.95
C SER A 166 -15.14 8.97 5.33
N TYR A 167 -16.23 8.84 4.58
CA TYR A 167 -17.26 7.83 4.76
C TYR A 167 -17.25 6.83 3.60
N GLY A 168 -17.13 5.53 3.89
CA GLY A 168 -17.02 4.52 2.82
C GLY A 168 -16.43 3.18 3.26
N ALA A 169 -16.05 2.37 2.27
CA ALA A 169 -15.46 1.04 2.44
C ALA A 169 -14.62 0.66 1.20
N ASN A 170 -13.70 -0.30 1.34
CA ASN A 170 -12.92 -0.88 0.24
C ASN A 170 -12.20 0.14 -0.66
N GLY A 171 -11.73 1.25 -0.09
CA GLY A 171 -11.04 2.29 -0.86
C GLY A 171 -11.96 3.31 -1.55
N VAL A 172 -13.29 3.14 -1.48
CA VAL A 172 -14.28 4.05 -2.07
C VAL A 172 -14.91 4.90 -0.98
N PHE A 173 -14.70 6.22 -1.03
CA PHE A 173 -15.11 7.15 0.02
C PHE A 173 -15.76 8.41 -0.53
N VAL A 174 -16.72 8.94 0.22
CA VAL A 174 -17.16 10.34 0.13
C VAL A 174 -16.54 11.11 1.28
N GLN A 175 -16.02 12.30 1.01
CA GLN A 175 -15.33 13.13 2.00
C GLN A 175 -16.11 14.41 2.30
N LYS A 176 -16.16 14.79 3.58
CA LYS A 176 -16.67 16.08 4.02
C LYS A 176 -15.75 16.69 5.07
N THR A 177 -15.46 17.99 4.94
CA THR A 177 -14.80 18.75 5.99
C THR A 177 -15.85 19.30 6.94
N LEU A 178 -15.81 18.84 8.19
CA LEU A 178 -16.80 19.14 9.22
C LEU A 178 -16.16 20.02 10.29
N GLN A 179 -16.95 20.94 10.85
CA GLN A 179 -16.54 21.78 11.98
C GLN A 179 -16.67 21.00 13.30
N PRO A 180 -16.23 21.55 14.45
CA PRO A 180 -16.52 20.92 15.74
C PRO A 180 -18.02 20.74 15.94
N GLY A 181 -18.44 19.55 16.36
CA GLY A 181 -19.85 19.19 16.43
C GLY A 181 -20.07 17.68 16.54
N THR A 182 -21.34 17.29 16.62
CA THR A 182 -21.76 15.88 16.63
C THR A 182 -22.42 15.57 15.29
N TYR A 183 -22.02 14.45 14.68
CA TYR A 183 -22.45 14.05 13.35
C TYR A 183 -22.82 12.57 13.31
N SER A 184 -23.76 12.22 12.43
CA SER A 184 -24.11 10.84 12.15
C SER A 184 -23.19 10.25 11.08
N CYS A 185 -22.78 9.01 11.28
CA CYS A 185 -22.04 8.23 10.30
C CYS A 185 -23.01 7.37 9.48
N ASP A 186 -23.68 7.96 8.49
CA ASP A 186 -24.67 7.25 7.68
C ASP A 186 -24.81 7.81 6.26
N ASP A 187 -25.57 7.06 5.45
CA ASP A 187 -25.88 7.38 4.06
C ASP A 187 -26.73 8.65 3.91
N GLY A 188 -27.53 8.99 4.94
CA GLY A 188 -28.34 10.20 4.92
C GLY A 188 -27.47 11.46 5.00
N PHE A 189 -26.42 11.42 5.80
CA PHE A 189 -25.52 12.56 6.00
C PHE A 189 -24.44 12.65 4.92
N PHE A 190 -23.83 11.53 4.51
CA PHE A 190 -22.71 11.51 3.56
C PHE A 190 -23.13 11.18 2.12
N GLY A 191 -24.30 10.56 1.89
CA GLY A 191 -24.61 9.84 0.66
C GLY A 191 -24.04 8.42 0.68
N ASP A 192 -24.47 7.57 -0.27
CA ASP A 192 -23.99 6.18 -0.36
C ASP A 192 -22.91 6.03 -1.45
N PRO A 193 -21.61 5.97 -1.07
CA PRO A 193 -20.52 5.76 -2.03
C PRO A 193 -20.46 4.35 -2.60
N LEU A 194 -21.09 3.36 -1.95
CA LEU A 194 -20.94 1.95 -2.32
C LEU A 194 -22.18 1.15 -1.91
N TRP A 195 -23.10 1.01 -2.87
CA TRP A 195 -24.41 0.41 -2.63
C TRP A 195 -24.31 -1.06 -2.20
N GLY A 196 -25.08 -1.44 -1.19
CA GLY A 196 -25.11 -2.81 -0.65
C GLY A 196 -23.89 -3.20 0.20
N VAL A 197 -22.97 -2.27 0.47
CA VAL A 197 -21.79 -2.50 1.31
C VAL A 197 -21.88 -1.68 2.60
N THR A 198 -21.57 -2.32 3.73
CA THR A 198 -21.47 -1.65 5.04
C THR A 198 -20.24 -0.75 5.09
N LYS A 199 -20.44 0.48 5.55
CA LYS A 199 -19.42 1.54 5.55
C LYS A 199 -19.01 1.93 6.96
N ALA A 200 -18.04 2.81 7.05
CA ALA A 200 -17.66 3.45 8.31
C ALA A 200 -17.13 4.86 8.04
N CYS A 201 -17.01 5.64 9.11
CA CYS A 201 -16.42 6.96 9.09
C CYS A 201 -14.99 6.88 9.58
N TYR A 202 -14.12 7.63 8.93
CA TYR A 202 -12.70 7.65 9.21
C TYR A 202 -12.12 9.06 9.11
N ALA A 203 -11.00 9.33 9.77
CA ALA A 203 -10.23 10.57 9.63
C ALA A 203 -8.72 10.32 9.67
N THR A 204 -7.92 11.22 9.07
CA THR A 204 -6.45 11.13 9.04
C THR A 204 -5.79 11.33 10.41
N THR A 205 -6.56 11.80 11.40
CA THR A 205 -6.14 11.91 12.80
C THR A 205 -7.34 11.51 13.65
N ALA A 206 -7.14 10.62 14.62
CA ALA A 206 -8.21 10.26 15.54
C ALA A 206 -8.67 11.54 16.29
N PRO A 207 -9.97 11.86 16.32
CA PRO A 207 -10.45 12.90 17.22
C PRO A 207 -10.10 12.48 18.64
N THR A 208 -9.35 13.30 19.36
CA THR A 208 -9.09 13.07 20.78
C THR A 208 -10.43 13.05 21.51
N THR A 209 -10.74 11.90 22.10
CA THR A 209 -11.94 11.65 22.91
C THR A 209 -12.11 12.66 24.03
#